data_AF-A0A1L1PUN3-F1
#
_entry.id   AF-A0A1L1PUN3-F1
#
_cell.length_a   1.000
_cell.length_b   1.000
_cell.length_c   1.000
_cell.angle_alpha   90.00
_cell.angle_beta   90.00
_cell.angle_gamma   90.00
#
_symmetry.space_group_name_H-M   'P 1'
#
loop_
_entity.id
_entity.type
_entity.pdbx_description
1 polymer ?
#
loop_
_entity_poly.entity_id
_entity_poly.type
_entity_poly.pdbx_seq_one_letter_code
_entity_poly.pdbx_strand_id
1 'polypeptide(L)'
;MSARLAVCLFVLALSACSSGPPTPAWQMSARSSLDASAIAWLEGRDAVHSAEFTRARAAVARTGQLDLIARAELHRCALRVATLVFEPCAGFDALATDATPEDAAYARYLANRLQPGDAERLPPAHRAALAATDPAAALRGVDDPVTRLVAAGAALQRAQGFCRVAS
;
A
#
# COMPACT_ATOMS: atom_id res chain seq x y z
N MET A 1 -20.67 47.36 15.85
CA MET A 1 -20.69 46.19 16.75
C MET A 1 -21.11 44.90 16.04
N SER A 2 -22.00 44.96 15.05
CA SER A 2 -22.58 43.80 14.34
C SER A 2 -21.60 42.98 13.49
N ALA A 3 -20.59 43.63 12.88
CA ALA A 3 -19.59 42.95 12.06
C ALA A 3 -18.64 42.03 12.87
N ARG A 4 -18.36 42.38 14.14
CA ARG A 4 -17.50 41.57 15.02
C ARG A 4 -18.22 40.30 15.50
N LEU A 5 -19.53 40.38 15.72
CA LEU A 5 -20.37 39.23 16.07
C LEU A 5 -20.50 38.24 14.92
N ALA A 6 -20.66 38.73 13.68
CA ALA A 6 -20.71 37.88 12.49
C ALA A 6 -19.40 37.11 12.24
N VAL A 7 -18.25 37.76 12.45
CA VAL A 7 -16.93 37.12 12.33
C VAL A 7 -16.72 36.05 13.41
N CYS A 8 -17.11 36.31 14.67
CA CYS A 8 -17.00 35.30 15.73
C CYS A 8 -17.88 34.07 15.47
N LEU A 9 -19.12 34.26 15.00
CA LEU A 9 -20.02 33.16 14.65
C LEU A 9 -19.50 32.32 13.48
N PHE A 10 -18.86 32.95 12.49
CA PHE A 10 -18.26 32.24 11.37
C PHE A 10 -17.05 31.39 11.81
N VAL A 11 -16.17 31.91 12.67
CA VAL A 11 -15.02 31.16 13.21
C VAL A 11 -15.45 29.97 14.07
N LEU A 12 -16.53 30.12 14.85
CA LEU A 12 -17.13 29.03 15.65
C LEU A 12 -17.81 27.95 14.78
N ALA A 13 -18.35 28.32 13.62
CA ALA A 13 -18.96 27.37 12.68
C ALA A 13 -17.91 26.53 11.94
N LEU A 14 -16.71 27.07 11.69
CA LEU A 14 -15.63 26.32 11.03
C LEU A 14 -14.94 25.29 11.95
N SER A 15 -14.91 25.50 13.26
CA SER A 15 -14.28 24.56 14.20
C SER A 15 -15.14 23.32 14.49
N ALA A 16 -16.45 23.36 14.19
CA ALA A 16 -17.37 22.25 14.44
C ALA A 16 -17.27 21.11 13.39
N CYS A 17 -16.62 21.33 12.25
CA CYS A 17 -16.43 20.28 11.23
C CYS A 17 -15.15 19.46 11.41
N SER A 18 -14.31 19.75 12.41
CA SER A 18 -13.02 19.05 12.60
C SER A 18 -13.03 17.96 13.68
N SER A 19 -14.12 17.77 14.41
CA SER A 19 -14.25 16.74 15.44
C SER A 19 -14.81 15.44 14.85
N GLY A 20 -14.00 14.74 14.05
CA GLY A 20 -14.30 13.34 13.71
C GLY A 20 -14.13 12.43 14.93
N PRO A 21 -14.76 11.24 14.95
CA PRO A 21 -14.54 10.26 16.01
C PRO A 21 -13.04 9.91 16.09
N PRO A 22 -12.49 9.67 17.30
CA PRO A 22 -11.08 9.34 17.47
C PRO A 22 -10.74 8.07 16.70
N THR A 23 -9.54 8.02 16.11
CA THR A 23 -9.05 6.83 15.40
C THR A 23 -9.08 5.62 16.33
N PRO A 24 -9.72 4.51 15.95
CA PRO A 24 -9.78 3.31 16.77
C PRO A 24 -8.38 2.79 17.15
N ALA A 25 -8.21 2.31 18.39
CA ALA A 25 -6.92 1.80 18.87
C ALA A 25 -6.36 0.63 18.02
N TRP A 26 -7.25 -0.16 17.39
CA TRP A 26 -6.83 -1.22 16.49
C TRP A 26 -6.13 -0.69 15.22
N GLN A 27 -6.51 0.49 14.71
CA GLN A 27 -5.89 1.08 13.52
C GLN A 27 -4.46 1.51 13.81
N MET A 28 -4.23 2.18 14.95
CA MET A 28 -2.89 2.61 15.35
C MET A 28 -1.96 1.42 15.59
N SER A 29 -2.45 0.39 16.30
CA SER A 29 -1.65 -0.82 16.57
C SER A 29 -1.38 -1.65 15.31
N ALA A 30 -2.34 -1.76 14.39
CA ALA A 30 -2.12 -2.40 13.11
C ALA A 30 -1.07 -1.65 12.28
N ARG A 31 -1.17 -0.32 12.21
CA ARG A 31 -0.22 0.52 11.45
C ARG A 31 1.19 0.43 12.02
N SER A 32 1.36 0.63 13.33
CA SER A 32 2.69 0.60 13.95
C SER A 32 3.38 -0.76 13.79
N SER A 33 2.62 -1.86 13.87
CA SER A 33 3.16 -3.20 13.62
C SER A 33 3.46 -3.47 12.14
N LEU A 34 2.68 -2.94 11.20
CA LEU A 34 3.03 -3.03 9.78
C LEU A 34 4.33 -2.26 9.47
N ASP A 35 4.47 -1.05 10.02
CA ASP A 35 5.68 -0.24 9.84
C ASP A 35 6.91 -0.93 10.45
N ALA A 36 6.78 -1.47 11.66
CA ALA A 36 7.85 -2.24 12.32
C ALA A 36 8.21 -3.52 11.54
N SER A 37 7.21 -4.20 10.98
CA SER A 37 7.40 -5.38 10.13
C SER A 37 8.15 -5.02 8.83
N ALA A 38 7.85 -3.87 8.23
CA ALA A 38 8.51 -3.38 7.02
C ALA A 38 9.97 -3.02 7.28
N ILE A 39 10.25 -2.29 8.36
CA ILE A 39 11.63 -1.96 8.78
C ILE A 39 12.42 -3.25 9.04
N ALA A 40 11.85 -4.19 9.79
CA ALA A 40 12.51 -5.46 10.08
C ALA A 40 12.83 -6.27 8.81
N TRP A 41 11.94 -6.28 7.80
CA TRP A 41 12.21 -6.92 6.51
C TRP A 41 13.38 -6.28 5.78
N LEU A 42 13.39 -4.95 5.68
CA LEU A 42 14.45 -4.21 5.00
C LEU A 42 15.81 -4.32 5.70
N GLU A 43 15.81 -4.56 7.00
CA GLU A 43 17.02 -4.84 7.80
C GLU A 43 17.43 -6.32 7.82
N GLY A 44 16.67 -7.22 7.15
CA GLY A 44 16.95 -8.66 7.11
C GLY A 44 16.64 -9.40 8.42
N ARG A 45 15.81 -8.83 9.29
CA ARG A 45 15.40 -9.42 10.58
C ARG A 45 14.11 -10.24 10.43
N ASP A 46 14.18 -11.37 9.73
CA ASP A 46 13.00 -12.19 9.34
C ASP A 46 12.08 -12.60 10.50
N ALA A 47 12.66 -13.00 11.64
CA ALA A 47 11.88 -13.38 12.82
C ALA A 47 11.06 -12.20 13.37
N VAL A 48 11.64 -11.00 13.38
CA VAL A 48 10.97 -9.76 13.82
C VAL A 48 9.92 -9.34 12.80
N HIS A 49 10.24 -9.42 11.51
CA HIS A 49 9.28 -9.16 10.43
C HIS A 49 8.02 -10.02 10.60
N SER A 50 8.19 -11.33 10.80
CA SER A 50 7.09 -12.30 10.96
C SER A 50 6.26 -12.03 12.22
N ALA A 51 6.91 -11.74 13.34
CA ALA A 51 6.25 -11.45 14.61
C ALA A 51 5.39 -10.17 14.52
N GLU A 52 5.95 -9.08 14.01
CA GLU A 52 5.22 -7.81 13.86
C GLU A 52 4.12 -7.91 12.80
N PHE A 53 4.36 -8.63 11.70
CA PHE A 53 3.32 -8.87 10.70
C PHE A 53 2.13 -9.65 11.28
N THR A 54 2.42 -10.68 12.08
CA THR A 54 1.38 -11.46 12.77
C THR A 54 0.60 -10.58 13.74
N ARG A 55 1.27 -9.68 14.48
CA ARG A 55 0.62 -8.73 15.37
C ARG A 55 -0.30 -7.76 14.61
N ALA A 56 0.15 -7.24 13.48
CA ALA A 56 -0.66 -6.40 12.60
C ALA A 56 -1.90 -7.13 12.09
N ARG A 57 -1.73 -8.34 11.53
CA ARG A 57 -2.85 -9.17 11.06
C ARG A 57 -3.84 -9.49 12.18
N ALA A 58 -3.36 -9.81 13.38
CA ALA A 58 -4.22 -10.06 14.52
C ALA A 58 -5.00 -8.80 14.95
N ALA A 59 -4.41 -7.61 14.83
CA ALA A 59 -5.10 -6.35 15.12
C ALA A 59 -6.25 -6.07 14.15
N VAL A 60 -6.03 -6.33 12.87
CA VAL A 60 -7.08 -6.21 11.84
C VAL A 60 -8.12 -7.32 11.97
N ALA A 61 -7.71 -8.57 12.20
CA ALA A 61 -8.64 -9.71 12.26
C ALA A 61 -9.72 -9.56 13.35
N ARG A 62 -9.44 -8.84 14.44
CA ARG A 62 -10.42 -8.54 15.50
C ARG A 62 -11.60 -7.67 15.04
N THR A 63 -11.50 -7.00 13.88
CA THR A 63 -12.58 -6.18 13.33
C THR A 63 -13.49 -6.95 12.37
N GLY A 64 -13.09 -8.16 11.95
CA GLY A 64 -13.80 -8.96 10.95
C GLY A 64 -13.68 -8.44 9.51
N GLN A 65 -12.84 -7.44 9.25
CA GLN A 65 -12.69 -6.81 7.92
C GLN A 65 -11.63 -7.56 7.09
N LEU A 66 -12.07 -8.50 6.27
CA LEU A 66 -11.19 -9.36 5.44
C LEU A 66 -10.43 -8.58 4.36
N ASP A 67 -11.05 -7.54 3.80
CA ASP A 67 -10.43 -6.61 2.85
C ASP A 67 -9.18 -5.93 3.45
N LEU A 68 -9.25 -5.53 4.73
CA LEU A 68 -8.10 -4.95 5.42
C LEU A 68 -6.99 -5.97 5.68
N ILE A 69 -7.33 -7.26 5.88
CA ILE A 69 -6.32 -8.32 5.98
C ILE A 69 -5.66 -8.53 4.60
N ALA A 70 -6.44 -8.49 3.53
CA ALA A 70 -5.92 -8.58 2.16
C ALA A 70 -4.93 -7.44 1.87
N ARG A 71 -5.25 -6.21 2.29
CA ARG A 71 -4.33 -5.06 2.20
C ARG A 71 -3.05 -5.25 3.00
N ALA A 72 -3.13 -5.78 4.21
CA ALA A 72 -1.93 -6.12 4.99
C ALA A 72 -1.04 -7.15 4.26
N GLU A 73 -1.65 -8.17 3.65
CA GLU A 73 -0.91 -9.14 2.83
C GLU A 73 -0.30 -8.53 1.57
N LEU A 74 -0.98 -7.57 0.93
CA LEU A 74 -0.41 -6.80 -0.17
C LEU A 74 0.79 -5.96 0.25
N HIS A 75 0.77 -5.37 1.45
CA HIS A 75 1.95 -4.66 1.98
C HIS A 75 3.15 -5.60 2.11
N ARG A 76 2.94 -6.82 2.63
CA ARG A 76 4.01 -7.82 2.70
C ARG A 76 4.50 -8.26 1.33
N CYS A 77 3.59 -8.46 0.37
CA CYS A 77 3.99 -8.81 -0.99
C CYS A 77 4.77 -7.68 -1.69
N ALA A 78 4.34 -6.43 -1.50
CA ALA A 78 5.04 -5.25 -2.03
C ALA A 78 6.46 -5.14 -1.50
N LEU A 79 6.70 -5.39 -0.20
CA LEU A 79 8.04 -5.40 0.38
C LEU A 79 8.96 -6.44 -0.25
N ARG A 80 8.44 -7.63 -0.58
CA ARG A 80 9.20 -8.66 -1.30
C ARG A 80 9.58 -8.19 -2.70
N VAL A 81 8.62 -7.62 -3.45
CA VAL A 81 8.89 -7.03 -4.78
C VAL A 81 9.92 -5.90 -4.68
N ALA A 82 9.85 -5.07 -3.64
CA ALA A 82 10.82 -4.00 -3.39
C ALA A 82 12.25 -4.51 -3.16
N THR A 83 12.39 -5.69 -2.54
CA THR A 83 13.68 -6.39 -2.35
C THR A 83 13.96 -7.42 -3.44
N LEU A 84 13.27 -7.34 -4.58
CA LEU A 84 13.45 -8.20 -5.77
C LEU A 84 13.18 -9.70 -5.55
N VAL A 85 12.40 -10.03 -4.51
CA VAL A 85 11.89 -11.38 -4.26
C VAL A 85 10.55 -11.53 -4.99
N PHE A 86 10.58 -12.21 -6.13
CA PHE A 86 9.42 -12.40 -7.00
C PHE A 86 8.77 -13.77 -6.75
N GLU A 87 7.82 -13.81 -5.83
CA GLU A 87 7.05 -15.00 -5.46
C GLU A 87 5.54 -14.73 -5.55
N PRO A 88 4.70 -15.78 -5.63
CA PRO A 88 3.26 -15.60 -5.50
C PRO A 88 2.88 -14.90 -4.18
N CYS A 89 1.94 -13.96 -4.24
CA CYS A 89 1.38 -13.29 -3.06
C CYS A 89 0.39 -14.22 -2.33
N ALA A 90 0.80 -15.44 -1.94
CA ALA A 90 -0.10 -16.49 -1.46
C ALA A 90 -1.02 -16.07 -0.30
N GLY A 91 -0.56 -15.18 0.57
CA GLY A 91 -1.37 -14.63 1.65
C GLY A 91 -2.54 -13.75 1.16
N PHE A 92 -2.32 -12.96 0.10
CA PHE A 92 -3.38 -12.21 -0.57
C PHE A 92 -4.26 -13.12 -1.42
N ASP A 93 -3.67 -14.10 -2.12
CA ASP A 93 -4.42 -15.01 -3.00
C ASP A 93 -5.53 -15.75 -2.24
N ALA A 94 -5.28 -16.12 -0.97
CA ALA A 94 -6.28 -16.73 -0.09
C ALA A 94 -7.45 -15.81 0.29
N LEU A 95 -7.31 -14.49 0.10
CA LEU A 95 -8.27 -13.44 0.45
C LEU A 95 -8.80 -12.69 -0.77
N ALA A 96 -8.45 -13.13 -1.99
CA ALA A 96 -8.70 -12.38 -3.22
C ALA A 96 -10.19 -12.13 -3.50
N THR A 97 -11.08 -13.01 -3.03
CA THR A 97 -12.54 -12.87 -3.17
C THR A 97 -13.11 -11.72 -2.35
N ASP A 98 -12.48 -11.39 -1.22
CA ASP A 98 -12.91 -10.33 -0.30
C ASP A 98 -12.19 -9.00 -0.55
N ALA A 99 -11.23 -8.98 -1.49
CA ALA A 99 -10.43 -7.81 -1.81
C ALA A 99 -11.20 -6.81 -2.69
N THR A 100 -10.87 -5.51 -2.56
CA THR A 100 -11.46 -4.51 -3.45
C THR A 100 -10.89 -4.64 -4.87
N PRO A 101 -11.57 -4.11 -5.90
CA PRO A 101 -11.04 -4.10 -7.26
C PRO A 101 -9.66 -3.42 -7.39
N GLU A 102 -9.39 -2.40 -6.58
CA GLU A 102 -8.09 -1.72 -6.50
C GLU A 102 -7.02 -2.63 -5.92
N ASP A 103 -7.34 -3.36 -4.85
CA ASP A 103 -6.44 -4.32 -4.21
C ASP A 103 -6.10 -5.46 -5.18
N ALA A 104 -7.09 -5.98 -5.91
CA ALA A 104 -6.89 -7.01 -6.93
C ALA A 104 -6.03 -6.52 -8.11
N ALA A 105 -6.23 -5.28 -8.57
CA ALA A 105 -5.39 -4.67 -9.60
C ALA A 105 -3.95 -4.46 -9.12
N TYR A 106 -3.78 -4.04 -7.86
CA TYR A 106 -2.46 -3.89 -7.26
C TYR A 106 -1.75 -5.23 -7.09
N ALA A 107 -2.45 -6.29 -6.69
CA ALA A 107 -1.91 -7.64 -6.64
C ALA A 107 -1.42 -8.13 -8.02
N ARG A 108 -2.21 -7.91 -9.07
CA ARG A 108 -1.83 -8.23 -10.46
C ARG A 108 -0.64 -7.41 -10.93
N TYR A 109 -0.56 -6.15 -10.55
CA TYR A 109 0.61 -5.31 -10.81
C TYR A 109 1.88 -5.87 -10.15
N LEU A 110 1.82 -6.23 -8.86
CA LEU A 110 2.95 -6.84 -8.13
C LEU A 110 3.33 -8.23 -8.68
N ALA A 111 2.37 -8.99 -9.19
CA ALA A 111 2.61 -10.31 -9.77
C ALA A 111 3.08 -10.27 -11.24
N ASN A 112 3.21 -9.08 -11.84
CA ASN A 112 3.44 -8.90 -13.28
C ASN A 112 2.40 -9.63 -14.16
N ARG A 113 1.11 -9.48 -13.82
CA ARG A 113 -0.05 -10.08 -14.51
C ARG A 113 -1.14 -9.04 -14.80
N LEU A 114 -0.72 -7.83 -15.19
CA LEU A 114 -1.62 -6.72 -15.49
C LEU A 114 -2.66 -7.11 -16.55
N GLN A 115 -3.90 -6.71 -16.31
CA GLN A 115 -5.03 -6.81 -17.24
C GLN A 115 -5.43 -5.44 -17.78
N PRO A 116 -6.16 -5.38 -18.90
CA PRO A 116 -6.77 -4.13 -19.38
C PRO A 116 -7.61 -3.47 -18.27
N GLY A 117 -7.40 -2.18 -18.05
CA GLY A 117 -8.09 -1.40 -17.01
C GLY A 117 -7.44 -1.40 -15.62
N ASP A 118 -6.44 -2.27 -15.35
CA ASP A 118 -5.76 -2.27 -14.03
C ASP A 118 -5.02 -0.96 -13.76
N ALA A 119 -4.41 -0.36 -14.78
CA ALA A 119 -3.63 0.88 -14.64
C ALA A 119 -4.44 2.02 -14.02
N GLU A 120 -5.74 2.13 -14.33
CA GLU A 120 -6.62 3.16 -13.80
C GLU A 120 -6.91 2.96 -12.31
N ARG A 121 -6.85 1.71 -11.82
CA ARG A 121 -7.10 1.34 -10.43
C ARG A 121 -5.87 1.42 -9.54
N LEU A 122 -4.67 1.53 -10.12
CA LEU A 122 -3.43 1.62 -9.35
C LEU A 122 -3.30 2.95 -8.59
N PRO A 123 -2.63 2.95 -7.42
CA PRO A 123 -2.23 4.18 -6.76
C PRO A 123 -1.43 5.08 -7.72
N PRO A 124 -1.53 6.43 -7.62
CA PRO A 124 -0.95 7.35 -8.61
C PRO A 124 0.53 7.14 -8.90
N ALA A 125 1.34 6.85 -7.86
CA ALA A 125 2.76 6.57 -8.00
C ALA A 125 3.03 5.32 -8.87
N HIS A 126 2.28 4.24 -8.65
CA HIS A 126 2.43 3.01 -9.43
C HIS A 126 1.87 3.15 -10.85
N ARG A 127 0.80 3.93 -11.04
CA ARG A 127 0.29 4.27 -12.37
C ARG A 127 1.32 5.06 -13.18
N ALA A 128 1.95 6.07 -12.57
CA ALA A 128 3.02 6.84 -13.20
C ALA A 128 4.23 5.96 -13.54
N ALA A 129 4.65 5.11 -12.61
CA ALA A 129 5.75 4.17 -12.83
C ALA A 129 5.45 3.12 -13.92
N LEU A 130 4.18 2.70 -14.04
CA LEU A 130 3.74 1.79 -15.09
C LEU A 130 3.83 2.43 -16.48
N ALA A 131 3.44 3.71 -16.59
CA ALA A 131 3.43 4.47 -17.84
C ALA A 131 4.81 4.99 -18.28
N ALA A 132 5.79 5.02 -17.38
CA ALA A 132 7.12 5.54 -17.67
C ALA A 132 7.91 4.63 -18.62
N THR A 133 8.47 5.22 -19.67
CA THR A 133 9.34 4.54 -20.65
C THR A 133 10.77 4.35 -20.15
N ASP A 134 11.20 5.16 -19.19
CA ASP A 134 12.52 5.11 -18.55
C ASP A 134 12.36 4.88 -17.04
N PRO A 135 13.08 3.90 -16.44
CA PRO A 135 13.11 3.68 -15.00
C PRO A 135 13.39 4.93 -14.17
N ALA A 136 14.28 5.84 -14.62
CA ALA A 136 14.58 7.05 -13.86
C ALA A 136 13.39 8.02 -13.83
N ALA A 137 12.60 8.07 -14.91
CA ALA A 137 11.36 8.83 -14.98
C ALA A 137 10.26 8.24 -14.08
N ALA A 138 10.18 6.92 -13.99
CA ALA A 138 9.20 6.18 -13.17
C ALA A 138 9.26 6.52 -11.67
N LEU A 139 10.44 6.94 -11.20
CA LEU A 139 10.73 7.17 -9.78
C LEU A 139 10.72 8.66 -9.40
N ARG A 140 10.65 9.57 -10.39
CA ARG A 140 10.57 11.01 -10.14
C ARG A 140 9.20 11.37 -9.55
N GLY A 141 9.20 12.08 -8.42
CA GLY A 141 7.99 12.54 -7.74
C GLY A 141 7.31 11.49 -6.85
N VAL A 142 7.95 10.35 -6.58
CA VAL A 142 7.49 9.39 -5.56
C VAL A 142 8.22 9.69 -4.26
N ASP A 143 7.57 10.40 -3.34
CA ASP A 143 8.19 10.86 -2.08
C ASP A 143 8.45 9.72 -1.10
N ASP A 144 7.51 8.78 -0.97
CA ASP A 144 7.64 7.64 -0.07
C ASP A 144 8.72 6.66 -0.57
N PRO A 145 9.78 6.41 0.22
CA PRO A 145 10.92 5.61 -0.23
C PRO A 145 10.54 4.15 -0.48
N VAL A 146 9.63 3.58 0.31
CA VAL A 146 9.18 2.19 0.12
C VAL A 146 8.40 2.08 -1.19
N THR A 147 7.45 2.98 -1.45
CA THR A 147 6.69 3.06 -2.70
C THR A 147 7.61 3.17 -3.92
N ARG A 148 8.69 3.95 -3.80
CA ARG A 148 9.71 4.09 -4.84
C ARG A 148 10.44 2.76 -5.10
N LEU A 149 10.83 2.03 -4.06
CA LEU A 149 11.44 0.71 -4.21
C LEU A 149 10.49 -0.32 -4.82
N VAL A 150 9.22 -0.33 -4.41
CA VAL A 150 8.18 -1.20 -5.00
C VAL A 150 8.01 -0.91 -6.49
N ALA A 151 7.94 0.37 -6.87
CA ALA A 151 7.84 0.76 -8.27
C ALA A 151 9.06 0.30 -9.10
N ALA A 152 10.27 0.44 -8.55
CA ALA A 152 11.49 -0.04 -9.18
C ALA A 152 11.51 -1.56 -9.34
N GLY A 153 11.13 -2.31 -8.30
CA GLY A 153 11.07 -3.77 -8.31
C GLY A 153 10.08 -4.29 -9.35
N ALA A 154 8.87 -3.71 -9.43
CA ALA A 154 7.87 -4.08 -10.42
C ALA A 154 8.30 -3.74 -11.86
N ALA A 155 9.01 -2.62 -12.06
CA ALA A 155 9.58 -2.28 -13.37
C ALA A 155 10.65 -3.30 -13.81
N LEU A 156 11.53 -3.71 -12.89
CA LEU A 156 12.56 -4.72 -13.17
C LEU A 156 11.93 -6.09 -13.48
N GLN A 157 10.95 -6.53 -12.71
CA GLN A 157 10.25 -7.80 -12.94
C GLN A 157 9.60 -7.85 -14.32
N ARG A 158 8.99 -6.75 -14.77
CA ARG A 158 8.44 -6.60 -16.13
C ARG A 158 9.51 -6.76 -17.19
N ALA A 159 10.64 -6.05 -17.05
CA ALA A 159 11.76 -6.11 -17.99
C ALA A 159 12.35 -7.53 -18.10
N GLN A 160 12.46 -8.26 -16.99
CA GLN A 160 12.90 -9.66 -17.00
C GLN A 160 11.92 -10.58 -17.76
N GLY A 161 10.62 -10.34 -17.63
CA GLY A 161 9.60 -11.08 -18.39
C GLY A 161 9.74 -10.91 -19.90
N PHE A 162 10.00 -9.69 -20.38
CA PHE A 162 10.24 -9.42 -21.81
C PHE A 162 11.48 -10.13 -22.34
N CYS A 163 12.59 -10.14 -21.58
CA CYS A 163 13.82 -10.82 -21.98
C CYS A 163 13.58 -12.34 -22.17
N ARG A 164 12.79 -12.97 -21.28
CA ARG A 164 12.48 -14.41 -21.33
C ARG A 164 11.58 -14.82 -22.51
N VAL A 165 10.75 -13.91 -23.02
CA VAL A 165 9.90 -14.17 -24.21
C VAL A 165 10.69 -13.98 -25.51
N ALA A 166 11.75 -13.18 -25.49
CA ALA A 166 12.58 -12.88 -26.65
C ALA A 166 13.68 -13.94 -26.92
N SER A 167 13.93 -14.86 -25.98
CA SER A 167 14.87 -15.99 -26.09
C SER A 167 14.18 -17.27 -26.53
#